data_AF-A0A7J8BJC2-F1
#
_entry.id   AF-A0A7J8BJC2-F1
#
_cell.length_a   1.000
_cell.length_b   1.000
_cell.length_c   1.000
_cell.angle_alpha   90.00
_cell.angle_beta   90.00
_cell.angle_gamma   90.00
#
_symmetry.space_group_name_H-M   'P 1'
#
loop_
_entity.id
_entity.type
_entity.pdbx_description
1 polymer ?
#
loop_
_entity_poly.entity_id
_entity_poly.type
_entity_poly.pdbx_seq_one_letter_code
_entity_poly.pdbx_strand_id
1 'polypeptide(L)'
;MYRSDLLNPDTLSAELHCWRIKWKHRGKDIELPSTIYEALHLPDIKFFPNVYALLKVLCILPVMKIENERYENGRKCLKAYLRNTLTDQRSSNLALLNINFDIKHDLDLMVDTYIKLYTTKSELPTDNSETIENT
;
A
#
# COMPACT_ATOMS: atom_id res chain seq x y z
N MET A 1 -2.57 -23.96 -2.97
CA MET A 1 -2.56 -23.07 -1.79
C MET A 1 -2.86 -21.60 -2.15
N TYR A 2 -2.36 -21.07 -3.27
CA TYR A 2 -2.60 -19.66 -3.68
C TYR A 2 -3.80 -19.41 -4.63
N ARG A 3 -4.78 -20.33 -4.67
CA ARG A 3 -5.91 -20.22 -5.62
C ARG A 3 -6.83 -19.04 -5.31
N SER A 4 -6.96 -18.68 -4.04
CA SER A 4 -7.78 -17.58 -3.53
C SER A 4 -7.19 -16.19 -3.79
N ASP A 5 -5.88 -16.10 -4.05
CA ASP A 5 -5.17 -14.83 -4.20
C ASP A 5 -5.15 -14.35 -5.67
N LEU A 6 -5.63 -15.19 -6.58
CA LEU A 6 -5.66 -14.94 -8.02
C LEU A 6 -7.06 -14.53 -8.45
N LEU A 7 -7.14 -13.52 -9.33
CA LEU A 7 -8.40 -13.06 -9.91
C LEU A 7 -9.11 -14.18 -10.67
N ASN A 8 -8.34 -15.01 -11.40
CA ASN A 8 -8.87 -16.17 -12.07
C ASN A 8 -7.84 -17.32 -12.08
N PRO A 9 -7.82 -18.16 -11.04
CA PRO A 9 -6.78 -19.18 -10.87
C PRO A 9 -6.79 -20.24 -11.97
N ASP A 10 -7.94 -20.56 -12.55
CA ASP A 10 -8.06 -21.62 -13.56
C ASP A 10 -7.56 -21.15 -14.93
N THR A 11 -7.56 -19.84 -15.20
CA THR A 11 -7.02 -19.28 -16.45
C THR A 11 -5.54 -18.90 -16.38
N LEU A 12 -4.93 -18.91 -15.19
CA LEU A 12 -3.54 -18.48 -15.00
C LEU A 12 -2.56 -19.17 -15.96
N SER A 13 -2.66 -20.49 -16.12
CA SER A 13 -1.74 -21.25 -16.96
C SER A 13 -1.83 -20.84 -18.44
N ALA A 14 -3.06 -20.74 -18.95
CA ALA A 14 -3.32 -20.30 -20.32
C ALA A 14 -2.88 -18.84 -20.52
N GLU A 15 -3.16 -17.97 -19.56
CA GLU A 15 -2.78 -16.56 -19.60
C GLU A 15 -1.25 -16.38 -19.62
N LEU A 16 -0.52 -17.09 -18.76
CA LEU A 16 0.95 -17.10 -18.76
C LEU A 16 1.51 -17.63 -20.09
N HIS A 17 0.86 -18.64 -20.67
CA HIS A 17 1.24 -19.15 -21.98
C HIS A 17 1.06 -18.11 -23.09
N CYS A 18 -0.11 -17.45 -23.13
CA CYS A 18 -0.38 -16.35 -24.06
C CYS A 18 0.59 -15.18 -23.87
N TRP A 19 0.89 -14.81 -22.62
CA TRP A 19 1.86 -13.77 -22.28
C TRP A 19 3.26 -14.12 -22.79
N ARG A 20 3.69 -15.38 -22.62
CA ARG A 20 4.96 -15.86 -23.16
C ARG A 20 5.00 -15.82 -24.69
N ILE A 21 3.93 -16.26 -25.36
CA ILE A 21 3.83 -16.24 -26.83
C ILE A 21 3.93 -14.81 -27.35
N LYS A 22 3.25 -13.86 -26.71
CA LYS A 22 3.28 -12.43 -27.07
C LYS A 22 4.71 -11.91 -27.15
N TRP A 23 5.52 -12.17 -26.12
CA TRP A 23 6.90 -11.70 -26.09
C TRP A 23 7.86 -12.50 -26.97
N LYS A 24 7.53 -13.77 -27.26
CA LYS A 24 8.29 -14.62 -28.19
C LYS A 24 8.13 -14.16 -29.65
N HIS A 25 6.95 -13.68 -30.02
CA HIS A 25 6.63 -13.24 -31.38
C HIS A 25 6.55 -11.72 -31.52
N ARG A 26 7.15 -10.97 -30.59
CA ARG A 26 7.20 -9.52 -30.68
C ARG A 26 7.92 -9.08 -31.96
N GLY A 27 7.47 -8.00 -32.58
CA GLY A 27 8.21 -7.33 -33.64
C GLY A 27 9.55 -6.82 -33.14
N LYS A 28 10.55 -6.70 -34.02
CA LYS A 28 11.90 -6.21 -33.66
C LYS A 28 11.88 -4.80 -33.06
N ASP A 29 10.83 -4.02 -33.34
CA ASP A 29 10.66 -2.65 -32.88
C ASP A 29 9.99 -2.53 -31.49
N ILE A 30 9.60 -3.65 -30.88
CA ILE A 30 8.96 -3.68 -29.56
C ILE A 30 9.99 -4.11 -28.53
N GLU A 31 10.47 -3.15 -27.74
CA GLU A 31 11.37 -3.41 -26.62
C GLU A 31 10.63 -4.16 -25.49
N LEU A 32 11.34 -5.10 -24.85
CA LEU A 32 10.80 -5.73 -23.64
C LEU A 32 10.88 -4.74 -22.49
N PRO A 33 9.85 -4.67 -21.64
CA PRO A 33 9.98 -3.97 -20.37
C PRO A 33 11.13 -4.61 -19.58
N SER A 34 12.10 -3.78 -19.23
CA SER A 34 13.27 -4.13 -18.43
C SER A 34 12.94 -4.09 -16.93
N THR A 35 11.92 -3.30 -16.56
CA THR A 35 11.45 -3.15 -15.20
C THR A 35 9.99 -3.60 -15.04
N ILE A 36 9.62 -3.97 -13.81
CA ILE A 36 8.22 -4.29 -13.49
C ILE A 36 7.32 -3.05 -13.67
N TYR A 37 7.86 -1.85 -13.42
CA TYR A 37 7.17 -0.60 -13.64
C TYR A 37 6.78 -0.42 -15.12
N GLU A 38 7.72 -0.64 -16.04
CA GLU A 38 7.45 -0.61 -17.48
C GLU A 38 6.43 -1.69 -17.88
N ALA A 39 6.56 -2.91 -17.34
CA ALA A 39 5.62 -3.99 -17.62
C ALA A 39 4.20 -3.67 -17.16
N LEU A 40 4.04 -2.98 -16.04
CA LEU A 40 2.75 -2.51 -15.52
C LEU A 40 2.14 -1.35 -16.33
N HIS A 41 2.94 -0.62 -17.11
CA HIS A 41 2.48 0.50 -17.95
C HIS A 41 2.12 0.07 -19.38
N LEU A 42 2.27 -1.21 -19.72
CA LEU A 42 1.92 -1.70 -21.04
C LEU A 42 0.41 -1.60 -21.26
N PRO A 43 -0.06 -1.10 -22.43
CA PRO A 43 -1.49 -0.92 -22.69
C PRO A 43 -2.27 -2.24 -22.65
N ASP A 44 -1.60 -3.34 -22.99
CA ASP A 44 -2.23 -4.66 -23.06
C ASP A 44 -2.26 -5.39 -21.71
N ILE A 45 -1.54 -4.92 -20.68
CA ILE A 45 -1.43 -5.65 -19.41
C ILE A 45 -2.79 -5.88 -18.75
N LYS A 46 -3.77 -5.00 -19.04
CA LYS A 46 -5.16 -5.11 -18.60
C LYS A 46 -5.88 -6.37 -19.10
N PHE A 47 -5.42 -6.97 -20.20
CA PHE A 47 -5.95 -8.23 -20.73
C PHE A 47 -5.34 -9.47 -20.06
N PHE A 48 -4.32 -9.28 -19.21
CA PHE A 48 -3.65 -10.32 -18.45
C PHE A 48 -3.80 -10.04 -16.95
N PRO A 49 -5.02 -10.21 -16.39
CA PRO A 49 -5.34 -9.84 -15.01
C PRO A 49 -4.51 -10.62 -13.97
N ASN A 50 -4.20 -11.90 -14.20
CA ASN A 50 -3.37 -12.66 -13.29
C ASN A 50 -1.90 -12.24 -13.38
N VAL A 51 -1.37 -12.00 -14.59
CA VAL A 51 0.00 -11.47 -14.76
C VAL A 51 0.11 -10.10 -14.10
N TYR A 52 -0.87 -9.23 -14.31
CA TYR A 52 -0.95 -7.92 -13.67
C TYR A 52 -0.94 -8.00 -12.14
N ALA A 53 -1.75 -8.89 -11.57
CA ALA A 53 -1.78 -9.13 -10.12
C ALA A 53 -0.42 -9.62 -9.60
N LEU A 54 0.22 -10.57 -10.30
CA LEU A 54 1.54 -11.07 -9.94
C LEU A 54 2.59 -9.96 -9.99
N LEU A 55 2.61 -9.12 -11.03
CA LEU A 55 3.54 -7.98 -11.13
C LEU A 55 3.34 -6.98 -9.99
N LYS A 56 2.09 -6.72 -9.56
CA LYS A 56 1.81 -5.86 -8.40
C LYS A 56 2.32 -6.46 -7.09
N VAL A 57 2.07 -7.75 -6.85
CA VAL A 57 2.58 -8.44 -5.65
C VAL A 57 4.10 -8.39 -5.65
N LEU A 58 4.71 -8.66 -6.79
CA LEU A 58 6.14 -8.55 -7.00
C LEU A 58 6.65 -7.15 -6.61
N CYS A 59 6.02 -6.04 -7.04
CA CYS A 59 6.43 -4.68 -6.65
C CYS A 59 6.50 -4.40 -5.14
N ILE A 60 5.67 -5.08 -4.33
CA ILE A 60 5.61 -4.85 -2.88
C ILE A 60 6.47 -5.82 -2.08
N LEU A 61 7.09 -6.81 -2.71
CA LEU A 61 7.93 -7.76 -2.00
C LEU A 61 9.22 -7.09 -1.49
N PRO A 62 9.54 -7.21 -0.19
CA PRO A 62 10.72 -6.56 0.41
C PRO A 62 12.06 -7.11 -0.12
N VAL A 63 12.03 -8.22 -0.87
CA VAL A 63 13.19 -8.86 -1.51
C VAL A 63 13.58 -8.14 -2.81
N MET A 64 12.64 -7.47 -3.46
CA MET A 64 12.90 -6.76 -4.72
C MET A 64 13.78 -5.54 -4.50
N LYS A 65 14.63 -5.26 -5.49
CA LYS A 65 15.36 -4.00 -5.58
C LYS A 65 14.39 -2.94 -6.12
N ILE A 66 14.20 -1.86 -5.38
CA ILE A 66 13.49 -0.69 -5.90
C ILE A 66 14.53 0.22 -6.52
N GLU A 67 14.34 0.60 -7.78
CA GLU A 67 15.29 1.45 -8.50
C GLU A 67 15.19 2.92 -8.08
N ASN A 68 14.03 3.31 -7.55
CA ASN A 68 13.79 4.68 -7.11
C ASN A 68 14.19 4.85 -5.64
N GLU A 69 15.21 5.68 -5.41
CA GLU A 69 15.81 5.94 -4.10
C GLU A 69 14.80 6.44 -3.05
N ARG A 70 13.75 7.16 -3.48
CA ARG A 70 12.70 7.66 -2.59
C ARG A 70 11.94 6.52 -1.91
N TYR A 71 11.66 5.45 -2.64
CA TYR A 71 10.95 4.29 -2.11
C TYR A 71 11.89 3.29 -1.40
N GLU A 72 13.19 3.33 -1.71
CA GLU A 72 14.20 2.54 -1.00
C GLU A 72 14.34 2.95 0.48
N ASN A 73 14.13 4.23 0.83
CA ASN A 73 14.23 4.66 2.22
C ASN A 73 13.17 3.98 3.11
N GLY A 74 11.90 4.01 2.69
CA GLY A 74 10.82 3.33 3.41
C GLY A 74 11.07 1.82 3.57
N ARG A 75 11.66 1.17 2.55
CA ARG A 75 12.04 -0.24 2.61
C ARG A 75 13.18 -0.51 3.60
N LYS A 76 14.19 0.37 3.65
CA LYS A 76 15.28 0.31 4.65
C LYS A 76 14.73 0.46 6.07
N CYS A 77 13.82 1.41 6.29
CA CYS A 77 13.13 1.61 7.56
C CYS A 77 12.32 0.39 7.98
N LEU A 78 11.52 -0.20 7.07
CA LEU A 78 10.77 -1.42 7.35
C LEU A 78 11.69 -2.60 7.70
N LYS A 79 12.79 -2.78 6.96
CA LYS A 79 13.78 -3.83 7.26
C LYS A 79 14.43 -3.63 8.63
N ALA A 80 14.77 -2.38 8.97
CA ALA A 80 15.31 -2.05 10.29
C ALA A 80 14.29 -2.32 11.40
N TYR A 81 13.03 -1.93 11.21
CA TYR A 81 11.93 -2.22 12.13
C TYR A 81 11.77 -3.72 12.38
N LEU A 82 11.71 -4.52 11.32
CA LEU A 82 11.58 -5.98 11.43
C LEU A 82 12.80 -6.60 12.11
N ARG A 83 14.02 -6.11 11.85
CA ARG A 83 15.24 -6.64 12.49
C ARG A 83 15.34 -6.27 13.97
N ASN A 84 14.92 -5.07 14.34
CA ASN A 84 15.12 -4.52 15.67
C ASN A 84 13.93 -4.75 16.62
N THR A 85 12.78 -5.18 16.10
CA THR A 85 11.56 -5.41 16.88
C THR A 85 11.27 -6.91 16.98
N LEU A 86 11.10 -7.40 18.21
CA LEU A 86 10.67 -8.77 18.49
C LEU A 86 9.29 -9.04 17.87
N THR A 87 9.04 -10.28 17.43
CA THR A 87 7.82 -10.64 16.68
C THR A 87 6.53 -10.34 17.45
N ASP A 88 6.53 -10.53 18.77
CA ASP A 88 5.41 -10.25 19.67
C ASP A 88 5.13 -8.74 19.85
N GLN A 89 6.15 -7.90 19.62
CA GLN A 89 6.05 -6.44 19.70
C GLN A 89 5.77 -5.78 18.33
N ARG A 90 5.64 -6.58 17.26
CA ARG A 90 5.37 -6.05 15.92
C ARG A 90 3.90 -5.68 15.77
N SER A 91 3.64 -4.45 15.32
CA SER A 91 2.30 -3.99 14.96
C SER A 91 2.31 -3.25 13.63
N SER A 92 1.23 -3.37 12.87
CA SER A 92 1.08 -2.70 11.57
C SER A 92 1.19 -1.18 11.70
N ASN A 93 0.65 -0.61 12.78
CA ASN A 93 0.68 0.83 13.03
C ASN A 93 2.12 1.34 13.24
N LEU A 94 2.92 0.64 14.04
CA LEU A 94 4.29 1.05 14.32
C LEU A 94 5.21 0.83 13.11
N ALA A 95 4.95 -0.21 12.32
CA ALA A 95 5.62 -0.43 11.04
C ALA A 95 5.35 0.73 10.07
N LEU A 96 4.09 1.17 9.96
CA LEU A 96 3.70 2.31 9.12
C LEU A 96 4.39 3.61 9.57
N LEU A 97 4.44 3.89 10.87
CA LEU A 97 5.15 5.06 11.40
C LEU A 97 6.65 5.00 11.08
N ASN A 98 7.29 3.83 11.21
CA ASN A 98 8.70 3.66 10.88
C ASN A 98 8.99 3.89 9.38
N ILE A 99 8.14 3.35 8.50
CA ILE A 99 8.28 3.53 7.03
C ILE A 99 8.20 5.01 6.66
N ASN A 100 7.31 5.76 7.32
CA ASN A 100 6.98 7.15 7.00
C ASN A 100 7.69 8.16 7.91
N PHE A 101 8.71 7.74 8.65
CA PHE A 101 9.40 8.60 9.62
C PHE A 101 9.98 9.88 9.00
N ASP A 102 10.42 9.81 7.74
CA ASP A 102 11.03 10.91 6.99
C ASP A 102 10.00 11.83 6.30
N ILE A 103 8.69 11.55 6.44
CA ILE A 103 7.65 12.43 5.91
C ILE A 103 7.59 13.69 6.78
N LYS A 104 7.60 14.86 6.13
CA LYS A 104 7.35 16.13 6.84
C LYS A 104 5.89 16.19 7.26
N HIS A 105 5.67 16.37 8.56
CA HIS A 105 4.34 16.48 9.14
C HIS A 105 4.02 17.96 9.37
N ASP A 106 2.84 18.39 8.95
CA ASP A 106 2.24 19.66 9.37
C ASP A 106 1.59 19.43 10.73
N LEU A 107 2.21 19.95 11.79
CA LEU A 107 1.75 19.76 13.15
C LEU A 107 0.42 20.48 13.41
N ASP A 108 0.24 21.66 12.82
CA ASP A 108 -0.97 22.47 13.01
C ASP A 108 -2.17 21.75 12.40
N LEU A 109 -2.03 21.25 11.16
CA LEU A 109 -3.07 20.45 10.51
C LEU A 109 -3.42 19.18 11.29
N MET A 110 -2.41 18.52 11.89
CA MET A 110 -2.62 17.29 12.65
C MET A 110 -3.41 17.56 13.95
N VAL A 111 -3.08 18.64 14.66
CA VAL A 111 -3.80 19.09 15.86
C VAL A 111 -5.24 19.48 15.52
N ASP A 112 -5.43 20.29 14.48
CA ASP A 112 -6.76 20.69 14.02
C ASP A 112 -7.63 19.49 13.65
N THR A 113 -7.05 18.52 12.95
CA THR A 113 -7.73 17.27 12.58
C THR A 113 -8.12 16.46 13.81
N TYR A 114 -7.24 16.36 14.81
CA TYR A 114 -7.52 15.66 16.07
C TYR A 114 -8.66 16.32 16.84
N ILE A 115 -8.60 17.63 17.06
CA ILE A 115 -9.66 18.41 17.75
C ILE A 115 -10.99 18.21 17.02
N LYS A 116 -11.02 18.33 15.69
CA LYS A 116 -12.24 18.12 14.91
C LYS A 116 -12.82 16.72 15.08
N LEU A 117 -12.00 15.68 15.09
CA LEU A 117 -12.48 14.28 15.18
C LEU A 117 -12.99 13.89 16.58
N TYR A 118 -12.44 14.49 17.63
CA TYR A 118 -12.73 14.09 19.01
C TYR A 118 -13.56 15.10 19.82
N THR A 119 -13.48 16.40 19.52
CA THR A 119 -14.33 17.41 20.17
C THR A 119 -15.76 17.39 19.62
N THR A 120 -15.95 17.11 18.32
CA THR A 120 -17.29 16.94 17.72
C THR A 120 -18.07 15.75 18.30
N LYS A 121 -17.40 14.78 18.94
CA LYS A 121 -18.05 13.66 19.64
C LYS A 121 -18.48 13.98 21.08
N SER A 122 -18.05 15.12 21.63
CA SER A 122 -18.26 15.47 23.03
C SER A 122 -19.46 16.40 23.27
N GLU A 123 -20.15 16.88 22.24
CA GLU A 123 -21.25 17.85 22.41
C GLU A 123 -22.63 17.20 22.28
N LEU A 124 -23.24 16.85 23.43
CA LEU A 124 -24.65 17.04 23.83
C LEU A 124 -24.94 16.31 25.18
N PRO A 125 -25.80 16.81 26.09
CA PRO A 125 -26.50 18.09 26.14
C PRO A 125 -26.11 18.99 27.33
N THR A 126 -26.42 20.28 27.14
CA THR A 126 -26.40 21.41 28.08
C THR A 126 -26.98 21.10 29.46
N ASP A 127 -26.21 21.44 30.48
CA ASP A 127 -26.64 21.54 31.88
C ASP A 127 -27.68 22.66 32.00
N ASN A 128 -28.95 22.29 32.14
CA ASN A 128 -30.02 23.23 32.41
C ASN A 128 -29.96 23.60 33.90
N SER A 129 -29.32 24.73 34.17
CA SER A 129 -29.44 25.44 35.43
C SER A 129 -30.87 25.99 35.56
N GLU A 130 -31.70 25.31 36.36
CA GLU A 130 -32.86 25.95 37.01
C GLU A 130 -32.56 26.11 38.49
N THR A 131 -32.05 27.30 38.82
CA THR A 131 -32.15 27.89 40.15
C THR A 131 -33.63 28.17 40.41
N ILE A 132 -34.24 27.45 41.35
CA ILE A 132 -35.47 27.91 42.01
C ILE A 132 -35.13 28.14 43.48
N GLU A 133 -34.76 29.39 43.77
CA GLU A 133 -34.94 29.98 45.09
C GLU A 133 -36.40 30.43 45.26
N ASN A 134 -36.84 30.48 46.52
CA ASN A 134 -38.07 31.06 47.09
C ASN A 134 -39.27 30.10 47.10
N THR A 135 -39.94 29.78 48.22
CA THR A 135 -40.15 30.45 49.52
C THR A 135 -40.45 29.41 50.60
#